data_AF-A0A382ZTW2-F1
#
_entry.id   AF-A0A382ZTW2-F1
#
_cell.length_a   1.000
_cell.length_b   1.000
_cell.length_c   1.000
_cell.angle_alpha   90.00
_cell.angle_beta   90.00
_cell.angle_gamma   90.00
#
_symmetry.space_group_name_H-M   'P 1'
#
loop_
_entity.id
_entity.type
_entity.pdbx_description
1 polymer ?
#
loop_
_entity_poly.entity_id
_entity_poly.type
_entity_poly.pdbx_seq_one_letter_code
_entity_poly.pdbx_strand_id
1 'polypeptide(L)'
;RYLCRIIENIDNSVKSPLWLSEELRCSGLRSVNVVVDVVNFVMLELGQPLHAFDNDRLNGGIEIRFPTKGEKLKLLDETEVKINPGTLLIADESGPLAMAGLMGGFDSAVTNKTDNILLESAFFKPEAILGQARQYGLNTDSSHRFERGVDPEIQGIAMERATQLILEICGGQVGPIAEKKNKKTVPKNQEILLRKSQINRILGVDLNEKFIDDVFVKLGMVCKRTGDNWVITPPSYRFDINIEADLIEELARIY
;
A
#
# COMPACT_ATOMS: atom_id res chain seq x y z
N ARG A 1 -5.06 -7.10 -5.23
CA ARG A 1 -4.59 -8.24 -4.39
C ARG A 1 -5.04 -7.90 -2.97
N TYR A 2 -5.51 -8.85 -2.20
CA TYR A 2 -6.02 -8.58 -0.86
C TYR A 2 -5.54 -9.67 0.09
N LEU A 3 -4.84 -9.28 1.16
CA LEU A 3 -4.36 -10.16 2.21
C LEU A 3 -5.06 -9.79 3.52
N CYS A 4 -5.52 -10.82 4.21
CA CYS A 4 -6.01 -10.71 5.58
C CYS A 4 -5.21 -11.58 6.52
N ARG A 5 -5.10 -11.17 7.78
CA ARG A 5 -4.58 -12.01 8.84
C ARG A 5 -5.29 -11.73 10.15
N ILE A 6 -5.76 -12.79 10.81
CA ILE A 6 -6.33 -12.69 12.15
C ILE A 6 -5.20 -12.75 13.17
N ILE A 7 -5.24 -11.87 14.17
CA ILE A 7 -4.42 -11.95 15.38
C ILE A 7 -5.38 -11.87 16.57
N GLU A 8 -5.37 -12.90 17.41
CA GLU A 8 -6.30 -13.07 18.53
C GLU A 8 -5.60 -12.82 19.85
N ASN A 9 -6.37 -12.41 20.86
CA ASN A 9 -5.94 -12.23 22.25
C ASN A 9 -4.73 -11.27 22.40
N ILE A 10 -4.73 -10.15 21.67
CA ILE A 10 -3.75 -9.08 21.85
C ILE A 10 -4.11 -8.22 23.08
N ASP A 11 -3.11 -7.67 23.78
CA ASP A 11 -3.33 -6.61 24.76
C ASP A 11 -3.21 -5.24 24.08
N ASN A 12 -4.32 -4.71 23.56
CA ASN A 12 -4.33 -3.38 22.92
C ASN A 12 -4.46 -2.22 23.93
N SER A 13 -4.39 -2.50 25.24
CA SER A 13 -4.40 -1.47 26.29
C SER A 13 -3.01 -0.92 26.59
N VAL A 14 -1.95 -1.63 26.15
CA VAL A 14 -0.57 -1.20 26.33
C VAL A 14 -0.29 0.09 25.57
N LYS A 15 0.74 0.82 26.01
CA LYS A 15 1.18 2.04 25.32
C LYS A 15 2.17 1.69 24.22
N SER A 16 2.11 2.42 23.12
CA SER A 16 3.12 2.35 22.06
C SER A 16 4.51 2.62 22.65
N PRO A 17 5.52 1.78 22.36
CA PRO A 17 6.89 2.01 22.80
C PRO A 17 7.39 3.39 22.37
N LEU A 18 8.31 3.95 23.16
CA LEU A 18 8.81 5.31 22.93
C LEU A 18 9.40 5.47 21.52
N TRP A 19 10.16 4.47 21.05
CA TRP A 19 10.75 4.51 19.70
C TRP A 19 9.67 4.61 18.62
N LEU A 20 8.59 3.82 18.72
CA LEU A 20 7.52 3.78 17.73
C LEU A 20 6.77 5.12 17.69
N SER A 21 6.42 5.64 18.86
CA SER A 21 5.73 6.93 18.98
C SER A 21 6.58 8.11 18.50
N GLU A 22 7.90 8.10 18.73
CA GLU A 22 8.80 9.14 18.23
C GLU A 22 9.02 9.08 16.71
N GLU A 23 9.13 7.89 16.11
CA GLU A 23 9.21 7.73 14.65
C GLU A 23 7.95 8.28 13.97
N LEU A 24 6.77 7.99 14.52
CA LEU A 24 5.50 8.55 14.04
C LEU A 24 5.49 10.08 14.19
N ARG A 25 5.87 10.60 15.36
CA ARG A 25 5.87 12.04 15.66
C ARG A 25 6.80 12.81 14.72
N CYS A 26 8.01 12.31 14.49
CA CYS A 26 8.98 12.90 13.57
C CYS A 26 8.50 12.88 12.12
N SER A 27 7.62 11.93 11.78
CA SER A 27 6.97 11.82 10.47
C SER A 27 5.65 12.61 10.36
N GLY A 28 5.28 13.37 11.40
CA GLY A 28 4.08 14.21 11.42
C GLY A 28 2.79 13.49 11.83
N LEU A 29 2.88 12.23 12.27
CA LEU A 29 1.74 11.45 12.76
C LEU A 29 1.66 11.49 14.29
N ARG A 30 0.44 11.49 14.82
CA ARG A 30 0.19 11.37 16.26
C ARG A 30 -0.03 9.90 16.60
N SER A 31 0.52 9.47 17.74
CA SER A 31 0.20 8.18 18.34
C SER A 31 -1.27 8.15 18.80
N VAL A 32 -1.97 7.05 18.53
CA VAL A 32 -3.40 6.88 18.85
C VAL A 32 -3.60 5.66 19.76
N ASN A 33 -3.27 4.48 19.24
CA ASN A 33 -3.24 3.21 19.96
C ASN A 33 -2.23 2.30 19.25
N VAL A 34 -1.78 1.24 19.92
CA VAL A 34 -0.63 0.46 19.44
C VAL A 34 -0.87 -0.17 18.07
N VAL A 35 -2.05 -0.74 17.84
CA VAL A 35 -2.38 -1.35 16.55
C VAL A 35 -2.37 -0.31 15.42
N VAL A 36 -3.01 0.85 15.64
CA VAL A 36 -3.03 1.97 14.67
C VAL A 36 -1.62 2.52 14.45
N ASP A 37 -0.81 2.61 15.49
CA ASP A 37 0.55 3.11 15.44
C ASP A 37 1.47 2.17 14.65
N VAL A 38 1.32 0.85 14.83
CA VAL A 38 2.06 -0.14 14.05
C VAL A 38 1.68 -0.07 12.56
N VAL A 39 0.39 -0.05 12.22
CA VAL A 39 -0.01 0.03 10.79
C VAL A 39 0.46 1.33 10.13
N ASN A 40 0.43 2.44 10.87
CA ASN A 40 0.98 3.71 10.40
C ASN A 40 2.50 3.68 10.24
N PHE A 41 3.21 3.07 11.19
CA PHE A 41 4.65 2.92 11.11
C PHE A 41 5.07 2.07 9.92
N VAL A 42 4.43 0.92 9.69
CA VAL A 42 4.74 0.07 8.54
C VAL A 42 4.41 0.78 7.21
N MET A 43 3.38 1.62 7.18
CA MET A 43 3.10 2.48 6.03
C MET A 43 4.21 3.51 5.77
N LEU A 44 4.84 4.05 6.81
CA LEU A 44 5.99 4.96 6.66
C LEU A 44 7.26 4.19 6.27
N GLU A 45 7.51 3.05 6.91
CA GLU A 45 8.71 2.22 6.72
C GLU A 45 8.75 1.61 5.32
N LEU A 46 7.63 1.08 4.82
CA LEU A 46 7.56 0.30 3.59
C LEU A 46 6.70 0.95 2.49
N GLY A 47 6.02 2.06 2.79
CA GLY A 47 5.11 2.71 1.84
C GLY A 47 3.76 2.01 1.64
N GLN A 48 3.48 0.90 2.34
CA GLN A 48 2.24 0.12 2.23
C GLN A 48 1.23 0.56 3.30
N PRO A 49 0.11 1.20 2.93
CA PRO A 49 -0.98 1.42 3.88
C PRO A 49 -1.57 0.08 4.32
N LEU A 50 -1.69 -0.11 5.64
CA LEU A 50 -2.42 -1.23 6.23
C LEU A 50 -3.65 -0.70 6.98
N HIS A 51 -4.59 -1.59 7.25
CA HIS A 51 -5.71 -1.33 8.13
C HIS A 51 -5.89 -2.49 9.11
N ALA A 52 -6.58 -2.23 10.22
CA ALA A 52 -6.95 -3.24 11.19
C ALA A 52 -8.42 -3.06 11.53
N PHE A 53 -9.19 -4.13 11.40
CA PHE A 53 -10.58 -4.18 11.83
C PHE A 53 -10.69 -4.86 13.19
N ASP A 54 -11.65 -4.45 14.00
CA ASP A 54 -12.07 -5.20 15.19
C ASP A 54 -12.78 -6.48 14.73
N ASN A 55 -12.11 -7.62 14.89
CA ASN A 55 -12.57 -8.90 14.35
C ASN A 55 -13.85 -9.38 15.04
N ASP A 56 -14.09 -8.99 16.29
CA ASP A 56 -15.28 -9.37 17.04
C ASP A 56 -16.54 -8.62 16.57
N ARG A 57 -16.37 -7.57 15.76
CA ARG A 57 -17.45 -6.78 15.18
C ARG A 57 -17.78 -7.16 13.74
N LEU A 58 -17.00 -8.05 13.13
CA LEU A 58 -17.20 -8.50 11.76
C LEU A 58 -18.26 -9.60 11.69
N ASN A 59 -19.05 -9.58 10.62
CA ASN A 59 -20.09 -10.57 10.37
C ASN A 59 -19.76 -11.37 9.10
N GLY A 60 -19.40 -12.64 9.30
CA GLY A 60 -19.06 -13.53 8.19
C GLY A 60 -17.71 -13.20 7.55
N GLY A 61 -17.66 -13.18 6.22
CA GLY A 61 -16.43 -12.94 5.45
C GLY A 61 -16.29 -11.52 4.94
N ILE A 62 -15.04 -11.08 4.70
CA ILE A 62 -14.77 -9.83 4.00
C ILE A 62 -15.12 -9.93 2.52
N GLU A 63 -15.88 -8.97 2.04
CA GLU A 63 -16.24 -8.76 0.64
C GLU A 63 -15.67 -7.42 0.13
N ILE A 64 -15.02 -7.47 -1.03
CA ILE A 64 -14.54 -6.27 -1.74
C ILE A 64 -15.44 -6.02 -2.93
N ARG A 65 -16.28 -4.98 -2.87
CA ARG A 65 -17.31 -4.70 -3.86
C ARG A 65 -17.58 -3.22 -4.07
N PHE A 66 -18.32 -2.90 -5.12
CA PHE A 66 -18.91 -1.58 -5.31
C PHE A 66 -20.19 -1.43 -4.47
N PRO A 67 -20.61 -0.19 -4.14
CA PRO A 67 -21.78 0.04 -3.33
C PRO A 67 -23.07 -0.30 -4.05
N THR A 68 -24.07 -0.64 -3.25
CA THR A 68 -25.47 -0.68 -3.66
C THR A 68 -26.07 0.73 -3.67
N LYS A 69 -27.23 0.91 -4.32
CA LYS A 69 -27.82 2.23 -4.53
C LYS A 69 -28.20 2.88 -3.19
N GLY A 70 -27.52 3.98 -2.86
CA GLY A 70 -27.82 4.77 -1.67
C GLY A 70 -27.19 4.26 -0.38
N GLU A 71 -26.24 3.33 -0.49
CA GLU A 71 -25.45 2.83 0.64
C GLU A 71 -24.72 3.99 1.33
N LYS A 72 -24.64 3.90 2.67
CA LYS A 72 -24.01 4.91 3.53
C LYS A 72 -22.98 4.25 4.42
N LEU A 73 -22.02 5.04 4.87
CA LEU A 73 -21.01 4.62 5.83
C LEU A 73 -20.73 5.75 6.82
N LYS A 74 -20.67 5.41 8.11
CA LYS A 74 -20.13 6.31 9.13
C LYS A 74 -18.61 6.13 9.20
N LEU A 75 -17.86 7.21 8.98
CA LEU A 75 -16.39 7.19 8.93
C LEU A 75 -15.78 7.36 10.33
N LEU A 76 -14.48 7.11 10.45
CA LEU A 76 -13.72 7.28 11.70
C LEU A 76 -13.79 8.70 12.29
N ASP A 77 -14.05 9.72 11.48
CA ASP A 77 -14.26 11.11 11.93
C ASP A 77 -15.72 11.40 12.35
N GLU A 78 -16.52 10.34 12.48
CA GLU A 78 -17.94 10.32 12.83
C GLU A 78 -18.89 10.92 11.77
N THR A 79 -18.37 11.34 10.62
CA THR A 79 -19.22 11.83 9.53
C THR A 79 -19.93 10.66 8.84
N GLU A 80 -21.22 10.83 8.56
CA GLU A 80 -21.98 9.89 7.74
C GLU A 80 -21.97 10.36 6.29
N VAL A 81 -21.43 9.53 5.39
CA VAL A 81 -21.34 9.82 3.96
C VAL A 81 -22.18 8.83 3.15
N LYS A 82 -22.78 9.34 2.07
CA LYS A 82 -23.42 8.49 1.06
C LYS A 82 -22.35 8.05 0.06
N ILE A 83 -22.24 6.75 -0.18
CA ILE A 83 -21.18 6.21 -1.04
C ILE A 83 -21.57 6.36 -2.53
N ASN A 84 -20.65 6.92 -3.30
CA ASN A 84 -20.77 7.07 -4.74
C ASN A 84 -20.58 5.71 -5.44
N PRO A 85 -21.32 5.41 -6.53
CA PRO A 85 -21.25 4.12 -7.24
C PRO A 85 -19.85 3.65 -7.68
N GLY A 86 -18.92 4.58 -7.89
CA GLY A 86 -17.55 4.28 -8.31
C GLY A 86 -16.54 4.08 -7.18
N THR A 87 -16.94 4.25 -5.92
CA THR A 87 -16.05 4.10 -4.77
C THR A 87 -16.00 2.64 -4.34
N LEU A 88 -14.80 2.05 -4.30
CA LEU A 88 -14.63 0.68 -3.85
C LEU A 88 -14.83 0.59 -2.33
N LEU A 89 -15.56 -0.42 -1.87
CA LEU A 89 -15.83 -0.66 -0.46
C LEU A 89 -15.21 -1.97 0.00
N ILE A 90 -14.85 -1.98 1.28
CA ILE A 90 -14.62 -3.18 2.08
C ILE A 90 -15.88 -3.36 2.91
N ALA A 91 -16.51 -4.51 2.79
CA ALA A 91 -17.78 -4.84 3.41
C ALA A 91 -17.72 -6.23 4.04
N ASP A 92 -18.72 -6.56 4.84
CA ASP A 92 -19.02 -7.91 5.27
C ASP A 92 -20.51 -8.22 5.01
N GLU A 93 -21.03 -9.29 5.63
CA GLU A 93 -22.44 -9.69 5.46
C GLU A 93 -23.43 -8.69 6.06
N SER A 94 -22.99 -7.83 6.99
CA SER A 94 -23.81 -6.83 7.64
C SER A 94 -23.84 -5.49 6.90
N GLY A 95 -22.79 -5.16 6.15
CA GLY A 95 -22.73 -3.93 5.37
C GLY A 95 -21.31 -3.41 5.11
N PRO A 96 -21.18 -2.12 4.74
CA PRO A 96 -19.89 -1.52 4.47
C PRO A 96 -19.11 -1.28 5.77
N LEU A 97 -17.83 -1.63 5.76
CA LEU A 97 -16.89 -1.46 6.86
C LEU A 97 -15.92 -0.32 6.62
N ALA A 98 -15.48 -0.10 5.38
CA ALA A 98 -14.52 0.95 5.04
C ALA A 98 -14.62 1.36 3.57
N MET A 99 -14.15 2.58 3.26
CA MET A 99 -13.82 2.97 1.89
C MET A 99 -12.42 2.46 1.56
N ALA A 100 -12.33 1.53 0.61
CA ALA A 100 -11.12 0.78 0.30
C ALA A 100 -9.97 1.71 -0.08
N GLY A 101 -8.87 1.68 0.67
CA GLY A 101 -7.70 2.53 0.44
C GLY A 101 -7.91 4.03 0.71
N LEU A 102 -9.02 4.41 1.34
CA LEU A 102 -9.35 5.80 1.67
C LEU A 102 -9.43 6.02 3.17
N MET A 103 -10.46 5.47 3.81
CA MET A 103 -10.79 5.72 5.22
C MET A 103 -11.59 4.55 5.80
N GLY A 104 -11.27 4.17 7.04
CA GLY A 104 -12.02 3.17 7.79
C GLY A 104 -13.40 3.66 8.22
N GLY A 105 -14.31 2.73 8.47
CA GLY A 105 -15.59 3.01 9.12
C GLY A 105 -15.45 3.06 10.63
N PHE A 106 -16.38 3.75 11.27
CA PHE A 106 -16.42 3.92 12.72
C PHE A 106 -16.72 2.60 13.45
N ASP A 107 -17.68 1.84 12.95
CA ASP A 107 -18.22 0.69 13.68
C ASP A 107 -17.26 -0.50 13.71
N SER A 108 -16.41 -0.65 12.68
CA SER A 108 -15.41 -1.70 12.56
C SER A 108 -14.03 -1.31 13.11
N ALA A 109 -13.90 -0.11 13.69
CA ALA A 109 -12.63 0.45 14.13
C ALA A 109 -12.06 -0.28 15.36
N VAL A 110 -10.75 -0.51 15.36
CA VAL A 110 -10.03 -0.99 16.53
C VAL A 110 -10.00 0.07 17.62
N THR A 111 -10.20 -0.36 18.86
CA THR A 111 -10.12 0.48 20.06
C THR A 111 -9.18 -0.15 21.08
N ASN A 112 -8.86 0.57 22.16
CA ASN A 112 -8.02 0.03 23.25
C ASN A 112 -8.67 -1.16 24.00
N LYS A 113 -9.91 -1.53 23.65
CA LYS A 113 -10.63 -2.68 24.20
C LYS A 113 -10.73 -3.86 23.21
N THR A 114 -10.17 -3.70 22.02
CA THR A 114 -10.22 -4.72 20.97
C THR A 114 -9.08 -5.71 21.18
N ASP A 115 -9.44 -6.98 21.38
CA ASP A 115 -8.49 -8.05 21.67
C ASP A 115 -8.25 -8.97 20.45
N ASN A 116 -9.18 -8.98 19.49
CA ASN A 116 -9.08 -9.75 18.26
C ASN A 116 -9.13 -8.80 17.06
N ILE A 117 -8.13 -8.86 16.20
CA ILE A 117 -8.03 -7.98 15.03
C ILE A 117 -7.93 -8.77 13.74
N LEU A 118 -8.48 -8.19 12.67
CA LEU A 118 -8.23 -8.60 11.30
C LEU A 118 -7.36 -7.54 10.63
N LEU A 119 -6.09 -7.86 10.40
CA LEU A 119 -5.18 -7.03 9.63
C LEU A 119 -5.48 -7.14 8.14
N GLU A 120 -5.49 -6.00 7.47
CA GLU A 120 -5.61 -5.85 6.02
C GLU A 120 -4.30 -5.32 5.43
N SER A 121 -3.83 -5.99 4.37
CA SER A 121 -2.83 -5.44 3.47
C SER A 121 -3.26 -5.67 2.01
N ALA A 122 -3.55 -4.59 1.30
CA ALA A 122 -4.14 -4.66 -0.03
C ALA A 122 -3.33 -3.88 -1.08
N PHE A 123 -3.48 -4.32 -2.33
CA PHE A 123 -3.14 -3.54 -3.51
C PHE A 123 -4.44 -3.14 -4.20
N PHE A 124 -4.75 -1.85 -4.14
CA PHE A 124 -5.78 -1.21 -4.94
C PHE A 124 -5.15 -0.57 -6.17
N LYS A 125 -5.81 -0.73 -7.32
CA LYS A 125 -5.36 -0.11 -8.56
C LYS A 125 -5.44 1.42 -8.44
N PRO A 126 -4.41 2.19 -8.83
CA PRO A 126 -4.43 3.64 -8.74
C PRO A 126 -5.66 4.26 -9.39
N GLU A 127 -6.11 3.75 -10.54
CA GLU A 127 -7.27 4.28 -11.27
C GLU A 127 -8.59 4.10 -10.51
N ALA A 128 -8.68 3.11 -9.62
CA ALA A 128 -9.86 2.90 -8.78
C ALA A 128 -9.90 3.87 -7.59
N ILE A 129 -8.76 4.43 -7.19
CA ILE A 129 -8.62 5.31 -6.01
C ILE A 129 -8.50 6.78 -6.40
N LEU A 130 -7.95 7.06 -7.58
CA LEU A 130 -7.64 8.40 -8.07
C LEU A 130 -8.85 9.33 -7.97
N GLY A 131 -8.69 10.41 -7.21
CA GLY A 131 -9.73 11.43 -7.03
C GLY A 131 -10.95 10.99 -6.21
N GLN A 132 -11.03 9.74 -5.73
CA GLN A 132 -12.16 9.28 -4.91
C GLN A 132 -12.18 10.00 -3.56
N ALA A 133 -11.04 10.11 -2.86
CA ALA A 133 -10.95 10.76 -1.56
C ALA A 133 -11.43 12.23 -1.60
N ARG A 134 -11.06 12.95 -2.66
CA ARG A 134 -11.44 14.35 -2.87
C ARG A 134 -12.95 14.55 -3.01
N GLN A 135 -13.68 13.58 -3.55
CA GLN A 135 -15.15 13.65 -3.65
C GLN A 135 -15.83 13.67 -2.28
N TYR A 136 -15.15 13.17 -1.25
CA TYR A 136 -15.62 13.16 0.14
C TYR A 136 -14.94 14.23 1.01
N GLY A 137 -14.12 15.12 0.40
CA GLY A 137 -13.33 16.10 1.15
C GLY A 137 -12.21 15.49 1.99
N LEU A 138 -11.80 14.25 1.69
CA LEU A 138 -10.78 13.52 2.41
C LEU A 138 -9.41 13.67 1.75
N ASN A 139 -8.38 13.68 2.59
CA ASN A 139 -6.98 13.59 2.17
C ASN A 139 -6.21 12.77 3.21
N THR A 140 -6.16 11.45 3.01
CA THR A 140 -5.49 10.52 3.93
C THR A 140 -4.17 10.04 3.33
N ASP A 141 -3.20 9.70 4.19
CA ASP A 141 -1.93 9.09 3.78
C ASP A 141 -2.11 7.84 2.92
N SER A 142 -3.13 7.04 3.22
CA SER A 142 -3.52 5.85 2.48
C SER A 142 -3.97 6.21 1.06
N SER A 143 -4.92 7.15 0.93
CA SER A 143 -5.42 7.58 -0.38
C SER A 143 -4.33 8.21 -1.24
N HIS A 144 -3.45 9.02 -0.64
CA HIS A 144 -2.34 9.69 -1.33
C HIS A 144 -1.34 8.69 -1.93
N ARG A 145 -1.03 7.60 -1.20
CA ARG A 145 -0.15 6.53 -1.66
C ARG A 145 -0.82 5.67 -2.72
N PHE A 146 -2.03 5.18 -2.44
CA PHE A 146 -2.74 4.31 -3.39
C PHE A 146 -3.06 5.00 -4.72
N GLU A 147 -3.37 6.30 -4.74
CA GLU A 147 -3.63 7.02 -5.99
C GLU A 147 -2.36 7.21 -6.86
N ARG A 148 -1.17 7.12 -6.27
CA ARG A 148 0.13 7.21 -6.97
C ARG A 148 0.74 5.85 -7.32
N GLY A 149 0.27 4.80 -6.66
CA GLY A 149 0.81 3.45 -6.81
C GLY A 149 1.57 3.01 -5.57
N VAL A 150 1.12 1.89 -5.01
CA VAL A 150 1.83 1.12 -3.98
C VAL A 150 2.31 -0.16 -4.65
N ASP A 151 3.53 -0.59 -4.36
CA ASP A 151 4.13 -1.80 -4.95
C ASP A 151 3.16 -3.00 -4.85
N PRO A 152 2.71 -3.61 -5.97
CA PRO A 152 1.75 -4.71 -5.95
C PRO A 152 2.28 -6.03 -5.38
N GLU A 153 3.57 -6.10 -5.03
CA GLU A 153 4.20 -7.28 -4.44
C GLU A 153 4.60 -7.12 -2.96
N ILE A 154 4.49 -5.92 -2.37
CA ILE A 154 4.92 -5.63 -0.99
C ILE A 154 3.97 -6.15 0.11
N GLN A 155 2.70 -6.45 -0.23
CA GLN A 155 1.64 -6.66 0.77
C GLN A 155 1.97 -7.78 1.78
N GLY A 156 2.59 -8.87 1.31
CA GLY A 156 2.96 -9.99 2.19
C GLY A 156 4.04 -9.58 3.18
N ILE A 157 5.07 -8.84 2.73
CA ILE A 157 6.16 -8.36 3.57
C ILE A 157 5.63 -7.36 4.61
N ALA A 158 4.78 -6.43 4.19
CA ALA A 158 4.17 -5.45 5.09
C ALA A 158 3.26 -6.11 6.13
N MET A 159 2.46 -7.11 5.74
CA MET A 159 1.63 -7.89 6.65
C MET A 159 2.46 -8.60 7.71
N GLU A 160 3.55 -9.28 7.31
CA GLU A 160 4.45 -9.96 8.25
C GLU A 160 5.13 -8.96 9.19
N ARG A 161 5.59 -7.82 8.67
CA ARG A 161 6.21 -6.76 9.47
C ARG A 161 5.25 -6.19 10.52
N ALA A 162 4.01 -5.89 10.14
CA ALA A 162 3.00 -5.43 11.08
C ALA A 162 2.65 -6.50 12.12
N THR A 163 2.50 -7.76 11.67
CA THR A 163 2.23 -8.89 12.57
C THR A 163 3.33 -9.05 13.61
N GLN A 164 4.61 -9.03 13.19
CA GLN A 164 5.75 -9.14 14.09
C GLN A 164 5.71 -8.06 15.17
N LEU A 165 5.55 -6.80 14.78
CA LEU A 165 5.52 -5.66 15.71
C LEU A 165 4.33 -5.74 16.68
N ILE A 166 3.16 -6.15 16.20
CA ILE A 166 1.98 -6.34 17.08
C ILE A 166 2.25 -7.44 18.11
N LEU A 167 2.82 -8.59 17.69
CA LEU A 167 3.12 -9.67 18.63
C LEU A 167 4.20 -9.28 19.65
N GLU A 168 5.22 -8.54 19.23
CA GLU A 168 6.29 -8.06 20.11
C GLU A 168 5.79 -7.07 21.17
N ILE A 169 4.80 -6.23 20.83
CA ILE A 169 4.33 -5.14 21.71
C ILE A 169 3.08 -5.56 22.50
N CYS A 170 2.09 -6.17 21.84
CA CYS A 170 0.80 -6.51 22.42
C CYS A 170 0.66 -8.00 22.78
N GLY A 171 1.59 -8.86 22.35
CA GLY A 171 1.41 -10.31 22.45
C GLY A 171 0.33 -10.85 21.50
N GLY A 172 -0.32 -11.93 21.91
CA GLY A 172 -1.41 -12.57 21.15
C GLY A 172 -0.98 -13.79 20.33
N GLN A 173 -1.92 -14.32 19.55
CA GLN A 173 -1.78 -15.52 18.74
C GLN A 173 -2.13 -15.23 17.30
N VAL A 174 -1.32 -15.75 16.39
CA VAL A 174 -1.37 -15.37 14.98
C VAL A 174 -1.95 -16.48 14.11
N GLY A 175 -2.94 -16.12 13.30
CA GLY A 175 -3.50 -16.99 12.27
C GLY A 175 -2.70 -17.00 10.96
N PRO A 176 -3.03 -17.90 10.01
CA PRO A 176 -2.44 -17.89 8.69
C PRO A 176 -2.88 -16.66 7.89
N ILE A 177 -2.06 -16.27 6.90
CA ILE A 177 -2.45 -15.24 5.93
C ILE A 177 -3.45 -15.83 4.93
N ALA A 178 -4.62 -15.21 4.84
CA ALA A 178 -5.58 -15.46 3.78
C ALA A 178 -5.32 -14.52 2.60
N GLU A 179 -5.01 -15.07 1.42
CA GLU A 179 -4.69 -14.28 0.24
C GLU A 179 -5.71 -14.48 -0.89
N LYS A 180 -6.20 -13.38 -1.45
CA LYS A 180 -6.86 -13.35 -2.76
C LYS A 180 -6.04 -12.54 -3.76
N LYS A 181 -5.39 -13.25 -4.71
CA LYS A 181 -4.63 -12.66 -5.81
C LYS A 181 -5.28 -13.01 -7.16
N ASN A 182 -5.64 -11.99 -7.94
CA ASN A 182 -6.05 -12.17 -9.34
C ASN A 182 -4.86 -11.86 -10.27
N LYS A 183 -4.22 -12.93 -10.77
CA LYS A 183 -3.03 -12.86 -11.63
C LYS A 183 -3.23 -12.09 -12.94
N LYS A 184 -4.48 -11.92 -13.41
CA LYS A 184 -4.77 -11.18 -14.64
C LYS A 184 -4.78 -9.66 -14.43
N THR A 185 -5.07 -9.23 -13.20
CA THR A 185 -5.29 -7.81 -12.89
C THR A 185 -4.14 -7.17 -12.12
N VAL A 186 -3.26 -7.96 -11.52
CA VAL A 186 -2.02 -7.46 -10.90
C VAL A 186 -1.09 -6.98 -12.00
N PRO A 187 -0.54 -5.75 -11.93
CA PRO A 187 0.37 -5.22 -12.94
C PRO A 187 1.58 -6.13 -13.15
N LYS A 188 2.09 -6.17 -14.38
CA LYS A 188 3.34 -6.84 -14.72
C LYS A 188 4.32 -5.80 -15.24
N ASN A 189 5.54 -5.81 -14.72
CA ASN A 189 6.64 -5.01 -15.25
C ASN A 189 6.99 -5.51 -16.64
N GLN A 190 7.04 -4.58 -17.59
CA GLN A 190 7.36 -4.87 -18.99
C GLN A 190 8.85 -4.67 -19.24
N GLU A 191 9.41 -5.49 -20.13
CA GLU A 191 10.76 -5.27 -20.64
C GLU A 191 10.76 -4.06 -21.59
N ILE A 192 11.69 -3.14 -21.37
CA ILE A 192 11.84 -1.91 -22.15
C ILE A 192 13.19 -1.96 -22.84
N LEU A 193 13.18 -1.78 -24.17
CA LEU A 193 14.39 -1.64 -24.95
C LEU A 193 14.94 -0.21 -24.81
N LEU A 194 16.18 -0.11 -24.36
CA LEU A 194 16.96 1.13 -24.29
C LEU A 194 18.09 1.09 -25.30
N ARG A 195 18.07 2.03 -26.25
CA ARG A 195 19.04 2.10 -27.34
C ARG A 195 20.10 3.14 -27.03
N LYS A 196 21.39 2.77 -27.17
CA LYS A 196 22.51 3.71 -27.00
C LYS A 196 22.40 4.93 -27.91
N SER A 197 21.91 4.72 -29.14
CA SER A 197 21.66 5.82 -30.08
C SER A 197 20.61 6.81 -29.58
N GLN A 198 19.61 6.37 -28.81
CA GLN A 198 18.61 7.27 -28.22
C GLN A 198 19.16 8.04 -27.02
N ILE A 199 19.97 7.38 -26.19
CA ILE A 199 20.69 8.05 -25.08
C ILE A 199 21.51 9.23 -25.64
N ASN A 200 22.36 8.96 -26.63
CA ASN A 200 23.24 9.97 -27.22
C ASN A 200 22.45 11.06 -27.94
N ARG A 201 21.34 10.72 -28.60
CA ARG A 201 20.46 11.70 -29.29
C ARG A 201 19.73 12.62 -28.32
N ILE A 202 19.22 12.10 -27.21
CA ILE A 202 18.38 12.87 -26.27
C ILE A 202 19.24 13.66 -25.29
N LEU A 203 20.29 13.05 -24.73
CA LEU A 203 21.14 13.68 -23.72
C LEU A 203 22.30 14.47 -24.33
N GLY A 204 22.69 14.18 -25.58
CA GLY A 204 23.82 14.83 -26.23
C GLY A 204 25.19 14.46 -25.64
N VAL A 205 25.25 13.42 -24.81
CA VAL A 205 26.48 12.93 -24.16
C VAL A 205 26.68 11.45 -24.45
N ASP A 206 27.94 11.02 -24.57
CA ASP A 206 28.30 9.61 -24.70
C ASP A 206 28.59 9.04 -23.31
N LEU A 207 27.59 8.38 -22.72
CA LEU A 207 27.71 7.80 -21.39
C LEU A 207 28.51 6.50 -21.44
N ASN A 208 29.40 6.31 -20.46
CA ASN A 208 30.13 5.06 -20.30
C ASN A 208 29.15 3.90 -20.05
N GLU A 209 29.29 2.80 -20.77
CA GLU A 209 28.37 1.66 -20.66
C GLU A 209 28.34 1.01 -19.28
N LYS A 210 29.48 1.01 -18.57
CA LYS A 210 29.55 0.53 -17.18
C LYS A 210 28.73 1.43 -16.24
N PHE A 211 28.76 2.74 -16.46
CA PHE A 211 27.92 3.67 -15.69
C PHE A 211 26.44 3.37 -15.93
N ILE A 212 26.03 3.16 -17.19
CA ILE A 212 24.64 2.81 -17.53
C ILE A 212 24.20 1.53 -16.80
N ASP A 213 25.01 0.47 -16.85
CA ASP A 213 24.72 -0.77 -16.14
C ASP A 213 24.61 -0.54 -14.63
N ASP A 214 25.60 0.13 -14.03
CA ASP A 214 25.68 0.36 -12.59
C ASP A 214 24.48 1.17 -12.08
N VAL A 215 24.01 2.16 -12.84
CA VAL A 215 22.82 2.97 -12.48
C VAL A 215 21.58 2.09 -12.40
N PHE A 216 21.29 1.31 -13.44
CA PHE A 216 20.07 0.49 -13.46
C PHE A 216 20.09 -0.62 -12.42
N VAL A 217 21.26 -1.24 -12.17
CA VAL A 217 21.39 -2.24 -11.10
C VAL A 217 21.15 -1.60 -9.72
N LYS A 218 21.72 -0.42 -9.45
CA LYS A 218 21.52 0.30 -8.18
C LYS A 218 20.08 0.76 -7.97
N LEU A 219 19.36 1.07 -9.05
CA LEU A 219 17.93 1.38 -9.03
C LEU A 219 17.04 0.13 -8.94
N GLY A 220 17.63 -1.06 -8.77
CA GLY A 220 16.90 -2.32 -8.58
C GLY A 220 16.28 -2.88 -9.87
N MET A 221 16.73 -2.44 -11.04
CA MET A 221 16.23 -2.93 -12.33
C MET A 221 17.03 -4.16 -12.80
N VAL A 222 16.36 -5.07 -13.51
CA VAL A 222 17.04 -6.16 -14.22
C VAL A 222 17.56 -5.61 -15.53
N CYS A 223 18.88 -5.63 -15.71
CA CYS A 223 19.54 -5.08 -16.88
C CYS A 223 20.17 -6.21 -17.71
N LYS A 224 19.76 -6.36 -18.98
CA LYS A 224 20.32 -7.34 -19.92
C LYS A 224 20.89 -6.60 -21.14
N ARG A 225 22.18 -6.78 -21.43
CA ARG A 225 22.79 -6.24 -22.65
C ARG A 225 22.39 -7.05 -23.89
N THR A 226 22.17 -6.35 -25.00
CA THR A 226 21.82 -6.90 -26.32
C THR A 226 22.54 -6.13 -27.42
N GLY A 227 23.75 -6.58 -27.77
CA GLY A 227 24.65 -5.79 -28.63
C GLY A 227 25.01 -4.47 -27.96
N ASP A 228 24.80 -3.35 -28.67
CA ASP A 228 25.02 -1.98 -28.14
C ASP A 228 23.83 -1.43 -27.34
N ASN A 229 22.78 -2.22 -27.11
CA ASN A 229 21.55 -1.79 -26.44
C ASN A 229 21.29 -2.57 -25.16
N TRP A 230 20.28 -2.16 -24.40
CA TRP A 230 19.84 -2.82 -23.18
C TRP A 230 18.36 -3.19 -23.24
N VAL A 231 18.02 -4.31 -22.60
CA VAL A 231 16.66 -4.66 -22.24
C VAL A 231 16.56 -4.55 -20.74
N ILE A 232 15.78 -3.57 -20.27
CA ILE A 232 15.63 -3.24 -18.85
C ILE A 232 14.24 -3.68 -18.38
N THR A 233 14.18 -4.35 -17.24
CA THR A 233 12.92 -4.61 -16.53
C THR A 233 12.91 -3.79 -15.24
N PRO A 234 12.01 -2.80 -15.07
CA PRO A 234 11.91 -2.04 -13.84
C PRO A 234 11.35 -2.92 -12.72
N PRO A 235 11.66 -2.62 -11.44
CA PRO A 235 11.06 -3.30 -10.30
C PRO A 235 9.58 -2.90 -10.11
N SER A 236 8.81 -3.72 -9.39
CA SER A 236 7.35 -3.58 -9.24
C SER A 236 6.90 -2.27 -8.56
N TYR A 237 7.77 -1.64 -7.76
CA TYR A 237 7.49 -0.36 -7.11
C TYR A 237 7.64 0.87 -8.03
N ARG A 238 8.18 0.73 -9.25
CA ARG A 238 8.33 1.83 -10.21
C ARG A 238 7.15 1.89 -11.17
N PHE A 239 6.19 2.76 -10.88
CA PHE A 239 4.99 3.00 -11.71
C PHE A 239 5.23 3.99 -12.86
N ASP A 240 6.34 4.72 -12.80
CA ASP A 240 6.75 5.78 -13.70
C ASP A 240 7.63 5.31 -14.86
N ILE A 241 8.08 4.04 -14.86
CA ILE A 241 8.94 3.49 -15.90
C ILE A 241 8.15 2.54 -16.81
N ASN A 242 7.76 3.03 -17.98
CA ASN A 242 6.97 2.31 -18.97
C ASN A 242 7.52 2.43 -20.40
N ILE A 243 8.34 3.45 -20.67
CA ILE A 243 8.91 3.72 -21.99
C ILE A 243 10.41 3.99 -21.91
N GLU A 244 11.08 3.95 -23.06
CA GLU A 244 12.52 4.19 -23.18
C GLU A 244 12.93 5.57 -22.64
N ALA A 245 12.09 6.59 -22.79
CA ALA A 245 12.37 7.93 -22.31
C ALA A 245 12.49 8.01 -20.77
N ASP A 246 11.72 7.21 -20.04
CA ASP A 246 11.75 7.18 -18.56
C ASP A 246 13.10 6.63 -18.07
N LEU A 247 13.65 5.62 -18.77
CA LEU A 247 14.99 5.10 -18.48
C LEU A 247 16.09 6.13 -18.77
N ILE A 248 15.90 6.94 -19.81
CA ILE A 248 16.85 8.01 -20.16
C ILE A 248 16.80 9.13 -19.12
N GLU A 249 15.63 9.46 -18.59
CA GLU A 249 15.49 10.39 -17.46
C GLU A 249 16.29 9.90 -16.25
N GLU A 250 16.19 8.61 -15.90
CA GLU A 250 16.93 8.04 -14.77
C GLU A 250 18.44 8.13 -14.94
N LEU A 251 18.95 7.91 -16.17
CA LEU A 251 20.37 8.12 -16.46
C LEU A 251 20.77 9.59 -16.31
N ALA A 252 19.95 10.52 -16.84
CA ALA A 252 20.21 11.95 -16.78
C ALA A 252 20.18 12.51 -15.35
N ARG A 253 19.28 11.99 -14.50
CA ARG A 253 19.10 12.43 -13.11
C ARG A 253 20.25 11.99 -12.20
N ILE A 254 20.86 10.85 -12.50
CA ILE A 254 21.94 10.27 -11.69
C ILE A 254 23.33 10.70 -12.15
N TYR A 255 23.48 11.05 -13.44
CA TYR A 255 24.72 11.55 -14.04
C TYR A 255 25.05 12.97 -13.56
#